data_AF-A0A9P5G3B1-F1
#
_entry.id   AF-A0A9P5G3B1-F1
#
_cell.length_a   1.000
_cell.length_b   1.000
_cell.length_c   1.000
_cell.angle_alpha   90.00
_cell.angle_beta   90.00
_cell.angle_gamma   90.00
#
_symmetry.space_group_name_H-M   'P 1'
#
loop_
_entity.id
_entity.type
_entity.pdbx_description
1 polymer ?
#
loop_
_entity_poly.entity_id
_entity_poly.type
_entity_poly.pdbx_seq_one_letter_code
_entity_poly.pdbx_strand_id
1 'polypeptide(L)'
;MNYSWKNMGKTDEDLWLHEFNKHGTCMSTVNPSCYPETAEKYRYVGDFFNSVVTLQDQLPTYDILAQAGIVPTTEKKYKTADIEAVLSKHVQDKTVRLGCKGSSLLEVWYFFKLKGTVASGSFIPENADSKSSCPAEIYYVPKGQRAPGGGGGGGGGGGDPAGKGYLKLAGQKGCIISTGNWFTSGTCASFRIREAEFGGVTLSSSRGPCDVVDGTLSCRRGNKLGQFTQDGNTILYNGEPQWSADHVPTHQEQVKITPGKDGPVTFKLEFQKL
;
A
#
# COMPACT_ATOMS: atom_id res chain seq x y z
N MET A 1 6.13 2.60 18.85
CA MET A 1 5.20 1.87 17.95
C MET A 1 3.74 2.07 18.33
N ASN A 2 3.28 1.64 19.53
CA ASN A 2 1.86 1.71 19.94
C ASN A 2 1.20 3.10 19.91
N TYR A 3 2.00 4.17 19.84
CA TYR A 3 1.55 5.55 19.71
C TYR A 3 1.69 6.09 18.28
N SER A 4 2.82 5.86 17.63
CA SER A 4 3.24 6.53 16.38
C SER A 4 3.19 5.67 15.11
N TRP A 5 3.02 4.35 15.23
CA TRP A 5 3.02 3.41 14.11
C TRP A 5 1.75 2.54 14.16
N LYS A 6 0.63 3.19 13.84
CA LYS A 6 -0.72 2.64 13.97
C LYS A 6 -1.24 2.13 12.63
N ASN A 7 -1.96 1.02 12.66
CA ASN A 7 -2.77 0.60 11.53
C ASN A 7 -4.11 1.37 11.52
N MET A 8 -4.58 1.81 10.35
CA MET A 8 -5.95 2.33 10.21
C MET A 8 -6.80 1.30 9.44
N GLY A 9 -7.48 0.42 10.19
CA GLY A 9 -8.43 -0.54 9.64
C GLY A 9 -8.20 -2.00 10.00
N LYS A 10 -7.05 -2.34 10.58
CA LYS A 10 -6.70 -3.64 11.17
C LYS A 10 -5.97 -3.46 12.51
N THR A 11 -5.38 -4.53 13.02
CA THR A 11 -4.53 -4.47 14.23
C THR A 11 -3.17 -3.85 13.89
N ASP A 12 -2.49 -3.29 14.88
CA ASP A 12 -1.15 -2.74 14.65
C ASP A 12 -0.15 -3.86 14.34
N GLU A 13 -0.36 -5.03 14.94
CA GLU A 13 0.42 -6.24 14.70
C GLU A 13 0.39 -6.68 13.23
N ASP A 14 -0.78 -6.57 12.57
CA ASP A 14 -0.91 -6.86 11.13
C ASP A 14 -0.02 -5.91 10.30
N LEU A 15 0.06 -4.63 10.68
CA LEU A 15 0.93 -3.66 10.01
C LEU A 15 2.40 -4.04 10.24
N TRP A 16 2.81 -4.23 11.49
CA TRP A 16 4.22 -4.50 11.81
C TRP A 16 4.70 -5.77 11.13
N LEU A 17 3.88 -6.82 11.11
CA LEU A 17 4.19 -8.06 10.40
C LEU A 17 4.35 -7.84 8.90
N HIS A 18 3.46 -7.06 8.27
CA HIS A 18 3.57 -6.69 6.85
C HIS A 18 4.90 -5.97 6.57
N GLU A 19 5.19 -4.92 7.34
CA GLU A 19 6.38 -4.09 7.14
C GLU A 19 7.67 -4.89 7.30
N PHE A 20 7.75 -5.74 8.33
CA PHE A 20 8.94 -6.58 8.52
C PHE A 20 9.07 -7.62 7.41
N ASN A 21 8.02 -8.39 7.13
CA ASN A 21 8.10 -9.49 6.17
C ASN A 21 8.33 -9.02 4.74
N LYS A 22 7.80 -7.85 4.36
CA LYS A 22 7.90 -7.31 3.00
C LYS A 22 9.11 -6.40 2.80
N HIS A 23 9.52 -5.65 3.82
CA HIS A 23 10.56 -4.64 3.68
C HIS A 23 11.79 -4.94 4.56
N GLY A 24 11.59 -5.30 5.82
CA GLY A 24 12.69 -5.63 6.74
C GLY A 24 13.54 -6.82 6.28
N THR A 25 12.90 -7.89 5.80
CA THR A 25 13.58 -9.10 5.30
C THR A 25 14.43 -8.87 4.05
N CYS A 26 14.16 -7.82 3.28
CA CYS A 26 14.95 -7.45 2.10
C CYS A 26 16.24 -6.67 2.47
N MET A 27 16.40 -6.25 3.72
CA MET A 27 17.59 -5.54 4.17
C MET A 27 18.69 -6.54 4.57
N SER A 28 19.76 -6.61 3.78
CA SER A 28 20.83 -7.61 3.96
C SER A 28 21.49 -7.56 5.35
N THR A 29 21.53 -6.40 6.00
CA THR A 29 22.13 -6.22 7.34
C THR A 29 21.17 -6.54 8.49
N VAL A 30 19.92 -6.93 8.19
CA VAL A 30 18.91 -7.46 9.14
C VAL A 30 18.94 -8.99 9.15
N ASN A 31 19.87 -9.62 8.43
CA ASN A 31 20.01 -11.07 8.38
C ASN A 31 20.51 -11.63 9.74
N PRO A 32 19.94 -12.74 10.26
CA PRO A 32 20.42 -13.41 11.46
C PRO A 32 21.94 -13.69 11.48
N SER A 33 22.55 -13.99 10.32
CA SER A 33 23.99 -14.28 10.22
C SER A 33 24.88 -13.07 10.48
N CYS A 34 24.33 -11.86 10.46
CA CYS A 34 25.05 -10.64 10.84
C CYS A 34 25.16 -10.45 12.36
N TYR A 35 24.51 -11.32 13.15
CA TYR A 35 24.52 -11.27 14.62
C TYR A 35 25.40 -12.39 15.18
N PRO A 36 26.08 -12.15 16.31
CA PRO A 36 26.85 -13.20 16.96
C PRO A 36 25.93 -14.34 17.42
N GLU A 37 26.44 -15.57 17.47
CA GLU A 37 25.66 -16.75 17.89
C GLU A 37 25.12 -16.63 19.32
N THR A 38 25.74 -15.79 20.15
CA THR A 38 25.31 -15.48 21.53
C THR A 38 24.16 -14.47 21.59
N ALA A 39 23.75 -13.87 20.46
CA ALA A 39 22.64 -12.93 20.43
C ALA A 39 21.31 -13.62 20.76
N GLU A 40 20.42 -12.87 21.42
CA GLU A 40 19.06 -13.34 21.67
C GLU A 40 18.34 -13.67 20.36
N LYS A 41 17.55 -14.76 20.39
CA LYS A 41 16.77 -15.20 19.24
C LYS A 41 15.86 -14.06 18.76
N TYR A 42 15.88 -13.78 17.45
CA TYR A 42 15.11 -12.72 16.80
C TYR A 42 15.54 -11.28 17.11
N ARG A 43 16.70 -11.04 17.70
CA ARG A 43 17.23 -9.68 17.95
C ARG A 43 17.14 -8.77 16.72
N TYR A 44 17.44 -9.29 15.54
CA TYR A 44 17.38 -8.55 14.27
C TYR A 44 15.98 -7.97 13.94
N VAL A 45 14.91 -8.60 14.41
CA VAL A 45 13.53 -8.09 14.27
C VAL A 45 13.34 -6.86 15.16
N GLY A 46 13.76 -6.96 16.42
CA GLY A 46 13.69 -5.86 17.38
C GLY A 46 14.53 -4.67 16.92
N ASP A 47 15.74 -4.93 16.43
CA ASP A 47 16.65 -3.90 15.95
C ASP A 47 16.10 -3.18 14.70
N PHE A 48 15.42 -3.88 13.78
CA PHE A 48 14.71 -3.24 12.66
C PHE A 48 13.67 -2.22 13.15
N PHE A 49 12.76 -2.65 14.04
CA PHE A 49 11.68 -1.77 14.50
C PHE A 49 12.18 -0.61 15.35
N ASN A 50 13.18 -0.85 16.21
CA ASN A 50 13.84 0.20 16.97
C ASN A 50 14.48 1.24 16.05
N SER A 51 15.12 0.81 14.96
CA SER A 51 15.76 1.70 13.99
C SER A 51 14.73 2.57 13.26
N VAL A 52 13.60 1.99 12.84
CA VAL A 52 12.53 2.76 12.17
C VAL A 52 11.93 3.81 13.10
N VAL A 53 11.60 3.44 14.34
CA VAL A 53 11.04 4.41 15.30
C VAL A 53 12.06 5.50 15.65
N THR A 54 13.33 5.13 15.86
CA THR A 54 14.40 6.10 16.14
C THR A 54 14.59 7.08 14.99
N LEU A 55 14.52 6.61 13.74
CA LEU A 55 14.61 7.47 12.57
C LEU A 55 13.38 8.37 12.43
N GLN A 56 12.19 7.84 12.69
CA GLN A 56 10.94 8.62 12.69
C GLN A 56 10.99 9.77 13.71
N ASP A 57 11.53 9.53 14.91
CA ASP A 57 11.62 10.55 15.96
C ASP A 57 12.55 11.72 15.57
N GLN A 58 13.50 11.50 14.65
CA GLN A 58 14.38 12.56 14.10
C GLN A 58 13.71 13.36 12.97
N LEU A 59 12.53 12.94 12.53
CA LEU A 59 11.76 13.53 11.44
C LEU A 59 10.40 14.04 11.95
N PRO A 60 10.36 15.07 12.82
CA PRO A 60 9.13 15.61 13.37
C PRO A 60 8.35 16.43 12.32
N THR A 61 7.83 15.77 11.29
CA THR A 61 7.23 16.38 10.09
C THR A 61 6.15 17.41 10.43
N TYR A 62 5.30 17.12 11.41
CA TYR A 62 4.26 18.07 11.83
C TYR A 62 4.88 19.37 12.37
N ASP A 63 5.85 19.27 13.27
CA ASP A 63 6.45 20.45 13.91
C ASP A 63 7.22 21.29 12.90
N ILE A 64 7.95 20.65 11.97
CA ILE A 64 8.67 21.32 10.89
C ILE A 64 7.71 22.13 10.01
N LEU A 65 6.57 21.54 9.62
CA LEU A 65 5.56 22.23 8.82
C LEU A 65 4.86 23.34 9.60
N ALA A 66 4.50 23.08 10.86
CA ALA A 66 3.82 24.04 11.73
C ALA A 66 4.68 25.29 11.99
N GLN A 67 5.99 25.13 12.18
CA GLN A 67 6.94 26.25 12.33
C GLN A 67 6.99 27.14 11.07
N ALA A 68 6.72 26.58 9.90
CA ALA A 68 6.60 27.32 8.64
C ALA A 68 5.18 27.87 8.38
N GLY A 69 4.26 27.74 9.36
CA GLY A 69 2.86 28.17 9.21
C GLY A 69 2.00 27.24 8.35
N ILE A 70 2.49 26.04 8.04
CA ILE A 70 1.76 24.99 7.31
C ILE A 70 1.14 24.05 8.34
N VAL A 71 -0.05 24.41 8.81
CA VAL A 71 -0.83 23.63 9.78
C VAL A 71 -2.03 22.97 9.12
N PRO A 72 -2.57 21.88 9.70
CA PRO A 72 -3.78 21.26 9.17
C PRO A 72 -4.95 22.26 9.12
N THR A 73 -5.62 22.35 7.98
CA THR A 73 -6.76 23.24 7.74
C THR A 73 -7.66 22.72 6.62
N THR A 74 -8.95 23.04 6.71
CA THR A 74 -9.92 22.84 5.62
C THR A 74 -10.13 24.11 4.81
N GLU A 75 -9.64 25.27 5.22
CA GLU A 75 -10.03 26.56 4.65
C GLU A 75 -9.21 26.95 3.41
N LYS A 76 -7.97 26.46 3.33
CA LYS A 76 -7.03 26.80 2.25
C LYS A 76 -6.23 25.60 1.79
N LYS A 77 -5.68 25.72 0.58
CA LYS A 77 -4.64 24.82 0.07
C LYS A 77 -3.26 25.42 0.27
N TYR A 78 -2.26 24.57 0.32
CA TYR A 78 -0.85 24.90 0.28
C TYR A 78 -0.28 24.51 -1.07
N LYS A 79 0.69 25.27 -1.58
CA LYS A 79 1.47 24.83 -2.74
C LYS A 79 2.33 23.65 -2.32
N THR A 80 2.30 22.59 -3.12
CA THR A 80 3.10 21.39 -2.89
C THR A 80 4.60 21.72 -2.81
N ALA A 81 5.06 22.64 -3.66
CA ALA A 81 6.44 23.11 -3.64
C ALA A 81 6.85 23.80 -2.33
N ASP A 82 5.93 24.50 -1.65
CA ASP A 82 6.24 25.15 -0.37
C ASP A 82 6.43 24.11 0.73
N ILE A 83 5.62 23.05 0.74
CA ILE A 83 5.75 21.91 1.66
C ILE A 83 7.08 21.19 1.40
N GLU A 84 7.37 20.84 0.15
CA GLU A 84 8.62 20.18 -0.23
C GLU A 84 9.85 21.02 0.15
N ALA A 85 9.82 22.33 -0.06
CA ALA A 85 10.92 23.23 0.29
C ALA A 85 11.16 23.31 1.80
N VAL A 86 10.08 23.35 2.61
CA VAL A 86 10.18 23.36 4.08
C VAL A 86 10.78 22.05 4.59
N LEU A 87 10.31 20.91 4.09
CA LEU A 87 10.81 19.60 4.52
C LEU A 87 12.24 19.33 4.04
N SER A 88 12.58 19.73 2.81
CA SER A 88 13.91 19.56 2.24
C SER A 88 15.01 20.22 3.09
N LYS A 89 14.75 21.41 3.64
CA LYS A 89 15.68 22.10 4.54
C LYS A 89 16.01 21.29 5.79
N HIS A 90 15.06 20.52 6.32
CA HIS A 90 15.28 19.66 7.49
C HIS A 90 16.18 18.46 7.17
N VAL A 91 16.18 18.01 5.92
CA VAL A 91 16.96 16.84 5.46
C VAL A 91 18.13 17.23 4.58
N GLN A 92 18.86 18.30 4.95
CA GLN A 92 20.10 18.73 4.29
C GLN A 92 19.91 19.05 2.80
N ASP A 93 18.83 19.79 2.50
CA ASP A 93 18.45 20.23 1.17
C ASP A 93 18.21 19.09 0.16
N LYS A 94 17.90 17.90 0.66
CA LYS A 94 17.54 16.74 -0.16
C LYS A 94 16.05 16.74 -0.50
N THR A 95 15.74 16.34 -1.74
CA THR A 95 14.35 16.27 -2.19
C THR A 95 13.58 15.21 -1.42
N VAL A 96 12.34 15.54 -1.04
CA VAL A 96 11.37 14.62 -0.43
C VAL A 96 10.31 14.26 -1.46
N ARG A 97 9.58 13.17 -1.21
CA ARG A 97 8.39 12.82 -2.01
C ARG A 97 7.13 12.93 -1.16
N LEU A 98 6.12 13.60 -1.69
CA LEU A 98 4.79 13.70 -1.09
C LEU A 98 3.81 12.73 -1.77
N GLY A 99 3.07 11.98 -0.97
CA GLY A 99 1.97 11.13 -1.41
C GLY A 99 0.63 11.79 -1.14
N CYS A 100 -0.17 11.98 -2.19
CA CYS A 100 -1.52 12.52 -2.08
C CYS A 100 -2.57 11.56 -2.62
N LYS A 101 -3.78 11.66 -2.05
CA LYS A 101 -5.01 11.12 -2.63
C LYS A 101 -5.89 12.28 -3.09
N GLY A 102 -6.11 12.37 -4.39
CA GLY A 102 -6.70 13.56 -5.00
C GLY A 102 -5.88 14.80 -4.64
N SER A 103 -6.48 15.75 -3.93
CA SER A 103 -5.80 16.97 -3.45
C SER A 103 -5.49 16.96 -1.95
N SER A 104 -5.48 15.81 -1.28
CA SER A 104 -5.16 15.73 0.16
C SER A 104 -3.81 15.05 0.39
N LEU A 105 -2.96 15.67 1.21
CA LEU A 105 -1.69 15.09 1.67
C LEU A 105 -1.95 13.87 2.56
N LEU A 106 -1.30 12.74 2.26
CA LEU A 106 -1.40 11.51 3.05
C LEU A 106 -0.04 10.97 3.51
N GLU A 107 1.00 11.12 2.68
CA GLU A 107 2.31 10.51 2.95
C GLU A 107 3.44 11.53 2.76
N VAL A 108 4.50 11.36 3.53
CA VAL A 108 5.79 12.03 3.32
C VAL A 108 6.87 10.97 3.35
N TRP A 109 7.68 10.93 2.28
CA TRP A 109 8.74 9.97 2.09
C TRP A 109 10.09 10.69 2.14
N TYR A 110 10.91 10.29 3.11
CA TYR A 110 12.29 10.75 3.28
C TYR A 110 13.26 9.65 2.85
N PHE A 111 14.30 10.00 2.11
CA PHE A 111 15.21 9.03 1.50
C PHE A 111 16.57 9.11 2.17
N PHE A 112 17.18 7.93 2.38
CA PHE A 112 18.45 7.81 3.06
C PHE A 112 19.32 6.75 2.42
N LYS A 113 20.63 7.01 2.39
CA LYS A 113 21.65 5.98 2.26
C LYS A 113 22.01 5.46 3.65
N LEU A 114 22.15 4.15 3.79
CA LEU A 114 22.61 3.54 5.02
C LEU A 114 24.13 3.34 4.99
N LYS A 115 24.83 3.89 5.98
CA LYS A 115 26.25 3.58 6.25
C LYS A 115 26.34 2.69 7.49
N GLY A 116 26.72 1.42 7.30
CA GLY A 116 26.75 0.42 8.38
C GLY A 116 25.57 -0.55 8.31
N THR A 117 25.12 -1.04 9.45
CA THR A 117 23.98 -1.96 9.57
C THR A 117 22.70 -1.20 9.90
N VAL A 118 21.53 -1.81 9.72
CA VAL A 118 20.26 -1.20 10.18
C VAL A 118 20.30 -0.93 11.68
N ALA A 119 20.78 -1.89 12.47
CA ALA A 119 20.76 -1.83 13.94
C ALA A 119 21.61 -0.69 14.56
N SER A 120 22.72 -0.31 13.92
CA SER A 120 23.68 0.63 14.53
C SER A 120 24.36 1.57 13.52
N GLY A 121 23.92 1.55 12.27
CA GLY A 121 24.45 2.41 11.22
C GLY A 121 23.90 3.83 11.29
N SER A 122 24.32 4.64 10.32
CA SER A 122 23.85 6.01 10.16
C SER A 122 23.06 6.16 8.86
N PHE A 123 21.88 6.76 8.97
CA PHE A 123 21.04 7.13 7.83
C PHE A 123 21.44 8.52 7.35
N ILE A 124 22.00 8.59 6.14
CA ILE A 124 22.49 9.82 5.53
C ILE A 124 21.43 10.29 4.53
N PRO A 125 20.87 11.51 4.65
CA PRO A 125 19.86 12.00 3.73
C PRO A 125 20.27 11.92 2.27
N GLU A 126 19.34 11.53 1.40
CA GLU A 126 19.52 11.43 -0.04
C GLU A 126 18.29 12.01 -0.76
N ASN A 127 18.48 12.41 -2.02
CA ASN A 127 17.38 12.86 -2.86
C ASN A 127 16.36 11.74 -3.08
N ALA A 128 15.08 12.13 -3.13
CA ALA A 128 14.00 11.26 -3.55
C ALA A 128 14.27 10.66 -4.93
N ASP A 129 14.02 9.36 -5.06
CA ASP A 129 14.17 8.59 -6.30
C ASP A 129 12.92 8.63 -7.20
N SER A 130 11.85 9.24 -6.70
CA SER A 130 10.53 9.23 -7.31
C SER A 130 9.80 10.54 -7.07
N LYS A 131 8.93 10.90 -8.01
CA LYS A 131 8.18 12.17 -7.96
C LYS A 131 7.02 12.08 -6.98
N SER A 132 6.65 13.23 -6.40
CA SER A 132 5.40 13.38 -5.63
C SER A 132 4.18 13.04 -6.48
N SER A 133 3.18 12.39 -5.89
CA SER A 133 1.88 12.14 -6.54
C SER A 133 0.89 13.29 -6.39
N CYS A 134 1.30 14.35 -5.67
CA CYS A 134 0.49 15.50 -5.35
C CYS A 134 0.33 16.48 -6.53
N PRO A 135 -0.86 17.11 -6.72
CA PRO A 135 -1.03 18.22 -7.64
C PRO A 135 -0.29 19.48 -7.16
N ALA A 136 -0.33 20.58 -7.92
CA ALA A 136 0.37 21.82 -7.58
C ALA A 136 -0.05 22.43 -6.22
N GLU A 137 -1.32 22.24 -5.84
CA GLU A 137 -1.88 22.73 -4.57
C GLU A 137 -2.71 21.65 -3.88
N ILE A 138 -2.51 21.49 -2.57
CA ILE A 138 -3.10 20.42 -1.76
C ILE A 138 -3.66 20.93 -0.43
N TYR A 139 -4.65 20.22 0.08
CA TYR A 139 -5.09 20.31 1.46
C TYR A 139 -4.19 19.48 2.37
N TYR A 140 -3.75 20.09 3.47
CA TYR A 140 -3.28 19.36 4.64
C TYR A 140 -4.44 19.32 5.63
N VAL A 141 -5.22 18.23 5.63
CA VAL A 141 -6.52 18.19 6.33
C VAL A 141 -6.33 17.85 7.81
N PRO A 142 -7.06 18.49 8.75
CA PRO A 142 -7.08 18.07 10.15
C PRO A 142 -7.47 16.60 10.31
N LYS A 143 -6.81 15.88 11.23
CA LYS A 143 -7.15 14.49 11.52
C LYS A 143 -8.64 14.35 11.87
N GLY A 144 -9.30 13.35 11.30
CA GLY A 144 -10.74 13.10 11.49
C GLY A 144 -11.66 13.95 10.62
N GLN A 145 -11.15 14.88 9.80
CA GLN A 145 -11.94 15.69 8.89
C GLN A 145 -11.71 15.32 7.41
N ARG A 146 -12.57 15.86 6.54
CA ARG A 146 -12.49 15.69 5.07
C ARG A 146 -12.20 17.03 4.40
N ALA A 147 -11.52 17.00 3.26
CA ALA A 147 -11.30 18.19 2.45
C ALA A 147 -12.64 18.76 1.92
N PRO A 148 -12.85 20.10 1.94
CA PRO A 148 -14.05 20.71 1.39
C PRO A 148 -14.09 20.62 -0.14
N GLY A 149 -15.30 20.39 -0.68
CA GLY A 149 -15.56 20.25 -2.13
C GLY A 149 -15.66 18.81 -2.64
N GLY A 150 -15.46 17.81 -1.79
CA GLY A 150 -15.81 16.41 -2.09
C GLY A 150 -17.32 16.16 -1.93
N GLY A 151 -18.10 16.51 -2.95
CA GLY A 151 -19.54 16.26 -2.95
C GLY A 151 -19.88 14.77 -3.05
N GLY A 152 -20.59 14.25 -2.03
CA GLY A 152 -21.55 13.15 -2.18
C GLY A 152 -21.20 11.82 -1.49
N GLY A 153 -21.83 11.56 -0.34
CA GLY A 153 -22.09 10.20 0.15
C GLY A 153 -21.70 9.94 1.59
N GLY A 154 -22.62 10.21 2.51
CA GLY A 154 -22.60 9.59 3.84
C GLY A 154 -22.78 8.07 3.71
N GLY A 155 -21.98 7.33 4.47
CA GLY A 155 -22.02 5.88 4.55
C GLY A 155 -20.64 5.23 4.43
N GLY A 156 -19.90 5.21 5.54
CA GLY A 156 -18.81 4.27 5.85
C GLY A 156 -17.73 4.01 4.79
N GLY A 157 -16.55 4.61 4.98
CA GLY A 157 -15.24 4.08 4.58
C GLY A 157 -15.01 3.71 3.11
N GLY A 158 -14.19 4.51 2.41
CA GLY A 158 -13.50 4.08 1.19
C GLY A 158 -13.65 5.06 0.03
N GLY A 159 -12.58 5.83 -0.23
CA GLY A 159 -12.50 6.91 -1.22
C GLY A 159 -12.92 6.57 -2.65
N ASP A 160 -12.99 7.59 -3.50
CA ASP A 160 -13.51 7.51 -4.87
C ASP A 160 -12.99 6.31 -5.69
N PRO A 161 -13.82 5.72 -6.59
CA PRO A 161 -13.37 4.65 -7.45
C PRO A 161 -12.23 5.11 -8.36
N ALA A 162 -11.07 4.46 -8.26
CA ALA A 162 -10.01 4.58 -9.26
C ALA A 162 -10.48 4.02 -10.62
N GLY A 163 -11.50 3.14 -10.62
CA GLY A 163 -12.20 2.74 -11.83
C GLY A 163 -13.21 1.61 -11.61
N LYS A 164 -13.93 1.27 -12.68
CA LYS A 164 -14.72 0.05 -12.80
C LYS A 164 -14.17 -0.73 -13.99
N GLY A 165 -14.08 -2.05 -13.89
CA GLY A 165 -13.41 -2.87 -14.90
C GLY A 165 -13.65 -4.35 -14.73
N TYR A 166 -12.97 -5.16 -15.53
CA TYR A 166 -12.95 -6.62 -15.45
C TYR A 166 -11.60 -7.11 -14.94
N LEU A 167 -11.61 -8.21 -14.20
CA LEU A 167 -10.39 -8.95 -13.88
C LEU A 167 -10.23 -10.09 -14.90
N LYS A 168 -9.13 -10.05 -15.66
CA LYS A 168 -8.77 -10.95 -16.74
C LYS A 168 -7.52 -11.73 -16.38
N LEU A 169 -7.38 -12.92 -16.94
CA LEU A 169 -6.22 -13.77 -16.75
C LEU A 169 -5.36 -13.67 -18.01
N ALA A 170 -4.15 -13.14 -17.88
CA ALA A 170 -3.26 -12.92 -19.03
C ALA A 170 -2.99 -14.24 -19.77
N GLY A 171 -3.23 -14.25 -21.08
CA GLY A 171 -3.03 -15.43 -21.93
C GLY A 171 -4.05 -16.56 -21.74
N GLN A 172 -5.08 -16.37 -20.92
CA GLN A 172 -6.10 -17.39 -20.63
C GLN A 172 -7.50 -16.95 -21.08
N LYS A 173 -8.34 -17.92 -21.44
CA LYS A 173 -9.75 -17.66 -21.79
C LYS A 173 -10.57 -17.34 -20.54
N GLY A 174 -11.63 -16.56 -20.68
CA GLY A 174 -12.55 -16.26 -19.59
C GLY A 174 -12.17 -15.03 -18.76
N CYS A 175 -12.63 -15.01 -17.50
CA CYS A 175 -12.43 -13.91 -16.56
C CYS A 175 -12.85 -14.30 -15.14
N ILE A 176 -12.56 -13.41 -14.19
CA ILE A 176 -13.05 -13.55 -12.82
C ILE A 176 -14.51 -13.12 -12.73
N ILE A 177 -15.30 -13.92 -12.02
CA ILE A 177 -16.71 -13.65 -11.73
C ILE A 177 -16.88 -13.07 -10.31
N SER A 178 -18.11 -12.66 -9.98
CA SER A 178 -18.38 -11.82 -8.79
C SER A 178 -17.96 -12.44 -7.45
N THR A 179 -17.71 -13.75 -7.38
CA THR A 179 -17.25 -14.47 -6.19
C THR A 179 -15.73 -14.50 -6.02
N GLY A 180 -14.96 -14.10 -7.05
CA GLY A 180 -13.49 -14.24 -7.08
C GLY A 180 -12.98 -15.46 -7.85
N ASN A 181 -13.88 -16.33 -8.34
CA ASN A 181 -13.51 -17.52 -9.11
C ASN A 181 -13.29 -17.20 -10.60
N TRP A 182 -12.49 -18.03 -11.27
CA TRP A 182 -12.31 -18.02 -12.73
C TRP A 182 -13.42 -18.81 -13.42
N PHE A 183 -13.98 -18.21 -14.49
CA PHE A 183 -14.99 -18.82 -15.34
C PHE A 183 -14.76 -18.54 -16.82
N THR A 184 -15.01 -19.53 -17.69
CA THR A 184 -14.72 -19.44 -19.14
C THR A 184 -15.97 -19.29 -20.02
N SER A 185 -17.15 -19.68 -19.55
CA SER A 185 -18.35 -19.80 -20.39
C SER A 185 -19.46 -18.79 -20.09
N GLY A 186 -19.20 -17.78 -19.27
CA GLY A 186 -20.20 -16.78 -18.86
C GLY A 186 -19.74 -15.34 -18.94
N THR A 187 -20.62 -14.43 -18.49
CA THR A 187 -20.35 -12.99 -18.46
C THR A 187 -19.36 -12.63 -17.36
N CYS A 188 -18.37 -11.82 -17.69
CA CYS A 188 -17.43 -11.29 -16.72
C CYS A 188 -18.11 -10.40 -15.69
N ALA A 189 -17.72 -10.53 -14.43
CA ALA A 189 -18.19 -9.61 -13.40
C ALA A 189 -17.40 -8.31 -13.45
N SER A 190 -18.09 -7.20 -13.20
CA SER A 190 -17.42 -5.92 -13.01
C SER A 190 -16.91 -5.80 -11.58
N PHE A 191 -15.68 -5.30 -11.45
CA PHE A 191 -15.03 -4.98 -10.19
C PHE A 191 -14.86 -3.46 -10.08
N ARG A 192 -15.01 -2.95 -8.86
CA ARG A 192 -14.60 -1.60 -8.50
C ARG A 192 -13.21 -1.68 -7.90
N ILE A 193 -12.30 -0.88 -8.45
CA ILE A 193 -10.98 -0.67 -7.91
C ILE A 193 -10.95 0.70 -7.22
N ARG A 194 -10.42 0.76 -6.00
CA ARG A 194 -10.25 2.00 -5.23
C ARG A 194 -8.82 2.07 -4.73
N GLU A 195 -8.22 3.24 -4.73
CA GLU A 195 -6.94 3.43 -4.05
C GLU A 195 -7.09 3.12 -2.57
N ALA A 196 -6.22 2.25 -2.07
CA ALA A 196 -6.14 1.93 -0.65
C ALA A 196 -5.61 3.15 0.13
N GLU A 197 -5.84 3.14 1.45
CA GLU A 197 -5.48 4.26 2.32
C GLU A 197 -3.96 4.38 2.56
N PHE A 198 -3.21 3.28 2.44
CA PHE A 198 -1.75 3.17 2.67
C PHE A 198 -0.98 2.72 1.43
N GLY A 199 -1.45 3.14 0.25
CA GLY A 199 -0.87 2.72 -1.03
C GLY A 199 -1.39 1.36 -1.54
N GLY A 200 -1.32 1.20 -2.86
CA GLY A 200 -1.96 0.09 -3.56
C GLY A 200 -3.46 0.32 -3.82
N VAL A 201 -4.19 -0.76 -3.99
CA VAL A 201 -5.59 -0.77 -4.41
C VAL A 201 -6.41 -1.78 -3.63
N THR A 202 -7.71 -1.53 -3.53
CA THR A 202 -8.71 -2.46 -3.01
C THR A 202 -9.66 -2.84 -4.14
N LEU A 203 -10.14 -4.07 -4.10
CA LEU A 203 -11.07 -4.62 -5.09
C LEU A 203 -12.39 -4.97 -4.42
N SER A 204 -13.49 -4.70 -5.11
CA SER A 204 -14.82 -5.13 -4.68
C SER A 204 -15.69 -5.51 -5.87
N SER A 205 -16.57 -6.49 -5.66
CA SER A 205 -17.56 -6.91 -6.65
C SER A 205 -18.97 -6.60 -6.14
N SER A 206 -19.99 -6.99 -6.89
CA SER A 206 -21.39 -6.96 -6.42
C SER A 206 -21.64 -7.89 -5.21
N ARG A 207 -20.77 -8.86 -4.95
CA ARG A 207 -20.88 -9.78 -3.80
C ARG A 207 -20.25 -9.23 -2.53
N GLY A 208 -19.39 -8.21 -2.62
CA GLY A 208 -18.76 -7.57 -1.48
C GLY A 208 -17.26 -7.29 -1.69
N PRO A 209 -16.55 -6.95 -0.60
CA PRO A 209 -15.10 -6.77 -0.61
C PRO A 209 -14.38 -8.02 -1.12
N CYS A 210 -13.31 -7.82 -1.88
CA CYS A 210 -12.42 -8.88 -2.32
C CYS A 210 -11.17 -8.94 -1.43
N ASP A 211 -10.73 -10.14 -1.10
CA ASP A 211 -9.49 -10.43 -0.38
C ASP A 211 -9.00 -11.84 -0.74
N VAL A 212 -7.79 -12.21 -0.35
CA VAL A 212 -7.33 -13.60 -0.40
C VAL A 212 -7.70 -14.27 0.91
N VAL A 213 -8.67 -15.19 0.86
CA VAL A 213 -9.19 -15.91 2.02
C VAL A 213 -8.91 -17.40 1.82
N ASP A 214 -8.31 -18.02 2.83
CA ASP A 214 -7.88 -19.43 2.79
C ASP A 214 -7.02 -19.73 1.55
N GLY A 215 -6.10 -18.80 1.23
CA GLY A 215 -5.20 -18.88 0.08
C GLY A 215 -5.82 -18.54 -1.27
N THR A 216 -7.12 -18.26 -1.36
CA THR A 216 -7.80 -18.07 -2.65
C THR A 216 -8.46 -16.71 -2.78
N LEU A 217 -8.50 -16.15 -4.00
CA LEU A 217 -9.24 -14.91 -4.24
C LEU A 217 -10.73 -15.12 -3.95
N SER A 218 -11.27 -14.30 -3.05
CA SER A 218 -12.67 -14.37 -2.62
C SER A 218 -13.29 -12.98 -2.57
N CYS A 219 -14.51 -12.85 -3.08
CA CYS A 219 -15.31 -11.63 -2.97
C CYS A 219 -16.69 -11.93 -2.38
N ARG A 220 -16.93 -11.53 -1.13
CA ARG A 220 -18.21 -11.73 -0.42
C ARG A 220 -18.43 -10.69 0.68
N ARG A 221 -19.67 -10.48 1.10
CA ARG A 221 -20.04 -9.47 2.12
C ARG A 221 -19.31 -9.65 3.45
N GLY A 222 -18.98 -10.89 3.82
CA GLY A 222 -18.25 -11.20 5.05
C GLY A 222 -16.74 -11.09 4.96
N ASN A 223 -16.17 -10.76 3.79
CA ASN A 223 -14.74 -10.57 3.67
C ASN A 223 -14.33 -9.22 4.26
N LYS A 224 -13.15 -9.19 4.86
CA LYS A 224 -12.43 -7.94 5.08
C LYS A 224 -12.03 -7.36 3.70
N LEU A 225 -11.82 -6.06 3.65
CA LEU A 225 -11.34 -5.42 2.42
C LEU A 225 -9.86 -5.77 2.24
N GLY A 226 -9.55 -6.55 1.21
CA GLY A 226 -8.19 -6.94 0.88
C GLY A 226 -7.39 -5.81 0.27
N GLN A 227 -6.08 -5.83 0.53
CA GLN A 227 -5.13 -4.87 -0.02
C GLN A 227 -4.29 -5.55 -1.10
N PHE A 228 -4.25 -4.92 -2.27
CA PHE A 228 -3.51 -5.36 -3.44
C PHE A 228 -2.58 -4.24 -3.87
N THR A 229 -1.60 -4.54 -4.71
CA THR A 229 -0.86 -3.51 -5.45
C THR A 229 -1.17 -3.62 -6.94
N GLN A 230 -1.01 -2.52 -7.66
CA GLN A 230 -1.24 -2.50 -9.10
C GLN A 230 0.03 -1.97 -9.80
N ASP A 231 0.55 -2.76 -10.74
CA ASP A 231 1.64 -2.38 -11.63
C ASP A 231 1.12 -2.39 -13.07
N GLY A 232 0.96 -1.21 -13.67
CA GLY A 232 0.24 -1.06 -14.93
C GLY A 232 -1.21 -1.59 -14.83
N ASN A 233 -1.53 -2.64 -15.58
CA ASN A 233 -2.82 -3.33 -15.48
C ASN A 233 -2.77 -4.55 -14.54
N THR A 234 -1.59 -4.97 -14.08
CA THR A 234 -1.44 -6.21 -13.32
C THR A 234 -1.79 -5.97 -11.85
N ILE A 235 -2.60 -6.86 -11.28
CA ILE A 235 -2.96 -6.90 -9.87
C ILE A 235 -2.05 -7.90 -9.16
N LEU A 236 -1.33 -7.41 -8.17
CA LEU A 236 -0.39 -8.15 -7.37
C LEU A 236 -0.95 -8.32 -5.96
N TYR A 237 -0.65 -9.45 -5.33
CA TYR A 237 -0.97 -9.70 -3.94
C TYR A 237 0.33 -9.89 -3.16
N ASN A 238 0.54 -9.10 -2.10
CA ASN A 238 1.81 -9.05 -1.35
C ASN A 238 3.05 -8.83 -2.23
N GLY A 239 2.91 -8.10 -3.34
CA GLY A 239 4.00 -7.85 -4.30
C GLY A 239 4.26 -8.98 -5.30
N GLU A 240 3.56 -10.11 -5.20
CA GLU A 240 3.66 -11.21 -6.18
C GLU A 240 2.72 -10.96 -7.37
N PRO A 241 3.23 -10.87 -8.61
CA PRO A 241 2.41 -10.67 -9.81
C PRO A 241 1.78 -11.96 -10.36
N GLN A 242 2.31 -13.14 -9.99
CA GLN A 242 1.76 -14.40 -10.48
C GLN A 242 0.55 -14.85 -9.66
N TRP A 243 -0.37 -15.47 -10.38
CA TRP A 243 -1.50 -16.21 -9.84
C TRP A 243 -1.51 -17.58 -10.48
N SER A 244 -2.14 -18.53 -9.80
CA SER A 244 -2.24 -19.89 -10.27
C SER A 244 -3.60 -20.51 -9.99
N ALA A 245 -3.90 -21.59 -10.71
CA ALA A 245 -5.10 -22.40 -10.59
C ALA A 245 -4.78 -23.88 -10.89
N ASP A 246 -5.64 -24.77 -10.40
CA ASP A 246 -5.48 -26.23 -10.58
C ASP A 246 -5.65 -26.67 -12.04
N HIS A 247 -6.49 -25.96 -12.82
CA HIS A 247 -6.72 -26.21 -14.24
C HIS A 247 -7.51 -25.07 -14.88
N VAL A 248 -7.62 -25.12 -16.22
CA VAL A 248 -8.49 -24.22 -16.99
C VAL A 248 -9.95 -24.68 -16.85
N PRO A 249 -10.89 -23.84 -16.37
CA PRO A 249 -12.28 -24.24 -16.21
C PRO A 249 -12.93 -24.65 -17.53
N THR A 250 -13.74 -25.71 -17.47
CA THR A 250 -14.52 -26.19 -18.63
C THR A 250 -16.02 -26.03 -18.38
N HIS A 251 -16.78 -25.78 -19.45
CA HIS A 251 -18.24 -25.67 -19.37
C HIS A 251 -18.71 -24.69 -18.26
N GLN A 252 -19.49 -25.16 -17.29
CA GLN A 252 -20.06 -24.37 -16.20
C GLN A 252 -19.20 -24.38 -14.92
N GLU A 253 -18.03 -24.98 -14.97
CA GLU A 253 -17.12 -25.09 -13.84
C GLU A 253 -16.53 -23.74 -13.44
N GLN A 254 -16.40 -23.52 -12.13
CA GLN A 254 -15.71 -22.35 -11.56
C GLN A 254 -14.47 -22.83 -10.82
N VAL A 255 -13.31 -22.29 -11.17
CA VAL A 255 -12.03 -22.68 -10.54
C VAL A 255 -11.55 -21.54 -9.64
N LYS A 256 -11.04 -21.88 -8.46
CA LYS A 256 -10.43 -20.88 -7.56
C LYS A 256 -9.07 -20.47 -8.08
N ILE A 257 -8.67 -19.24 -7.79
CA ILE A 257 -7.33 -18.75 -8.12
C ILE A 257 -6.58 -18.39 -6.84
N THR A 258 -5.28 -18.64 -6.85
CA THR A 258 -4.39 -18.52 -5.69
C THR A 258 -3.21 -17.62 -6.08
N PRO A 259 -2.77 -16.68 -5.24
CA PRO A 259 -1.53 -15.94 -5.49
C PRO A 259 -0.32 -16.87 -5.58
N GLY A 260 0.67 -16.50 -6.38
CA GLY A 260 1.87 -17.30 -6.60
C GLY A 260 1.76 -18.29 -7.76
N LYS A 261 2.71 -19.22 -7.80
CA LYS A 261 2.99 -20.10 -8.95
C LYS A 261 2.91 -21.59 -8.61
N ASP A 262 2.24 -21.92 -7.51
CA ASP A 262 2.20 -23.29 -6.97
C ASP A 262 1.23 -24.19 -7.75
N GLY A 263 0.22 -23.60 -8.40
CA GLY A 263 -0.70 -24.32 -9.27
C GLY A 263 -0.14 -24.59 -10.68
N PRO A 264 -0.62 -25.65 -11.35
CA PRO A 264 -0.16 -26.07 -12.69
C PRO A 264 -0.51 -25.10 -13.82
N VAL A 265 -1.51 -24.23 -13.64
CA VAL A 265 -1.82 -23.15 -14.59
C VAL A 265 -1.47 -21.82 -13.95
N THR A 266 -0.45 -21.13 -14.48
CA THR A 266 0.02 -19.83 -13.98
C THR A 266 -0.31 -18.70 -14.94
N PHE A 267 -0.66 -17.53 -14.41
CA PHE A 267 -1.02 -16.34 -15.18
C PHE A 267 -0.86 -15.06 -14.35
N LYS A 268 -0.82 -13.90 -15.03
CA LYS A 268 -1.00 -12.60 -14.36
C LYS A 268 -2.48 -12.25 -14.30
N LEU A 269 -2.91 -11.65 -13.19
CA LEU A 269 -4.26 -11.11 -13.05
C LEU A 269 -4.27 -9.65 -13.51
N GLU A 270 -5.04 -9.33 -14.54
CA GLU A 270 -5.05 -7.99 -15.17
C GLU A 270 -6.40 -7.28 -14.98
N PHE A 271 -6.37 -6.04 -14.53
CA PHE A 271 -7.52 -5.15 -14.47
C PHE A 271 -7.69 -4.40 -15.79
N GLN A 272 -8.76 -4.74 -16.52
CA GLN A 272 -9.17 -4.07 -17.75
C GLN A 272 -10.29 -3.07 -17.44
N LYS A 273 -9.98 -1.78 -17.53
CA LYS A 273 -10.96 -0.70 -17.29
C LYS A 273 -12.12 -0.77 -18.29
N LEU A 274 -13.33 -0.50 -17.81
CA LEU A 274 -14.55 -0.30 -18.61
C LEU A 274 -14.56 1.07 -19.30
#